data_AF-A0AAV7JHB0-F1
#
_entry.id   AF-A0AAV7JHB0-F1
#
_cell.length_a   1.000
_cell.length_b   1.000
_cell.length_c   1.000
_cell.angle_alpha   90.00
_cell.angle_beta   90.00
_cell.angle_gamma   90.00
#
_symmetry.space_group_name_H-M   'P 1'
#
loop_
_entity.id
_entity.type
_entity.pdbx_description
1 polymer ?
#
loop_
_entity_poly.entity_id
_entity_poly.type
_entity_poly.pdbx_seq_one_letter_code
_entity_poly.pdbx_strand_id
1 'polypeptide(L)'
;MDSYQNHIREMDKIQKNYTAFLNLLKRNFNLMTSSLTQIQSNLFVYGNGISDHIDSFSSLQLLVKESTTVISSEHRNIHPSVSKIGKVVEKHFVQDVSDLLSLGFLQTNAKFISLSEAIQHYLLRHGFKDSLQFMSFETGVFPEKEQVELYIFVFSFLLNPELFYNVYNH
;
A
#
# COMPACT_ATOMS: atom_id res chain seq x y z
N MET A 1 -3.44 -24.74 13.02
CA MET A 1 -4.29 -23.55 12.74
C MET A 1 -3.82 -22.31 13.49
N ASP A 2 -3.33 -22.43 14.73
CA ASP A 2 -2.92 -21.28 15.55
C ASP A 2 -1.73 -20.47 15.01
N SER A 3 -0.75 -21.11 14.35
CA SER A 3 0.38 -20.42 13.72
C SER A 3 -0.05 -19.48 12.61
N TYR A 4 -0.98 -19.92 11.75
CA TYR A 4 -1.49 -19.13 10.63
C TYR A 4 -2.31 -17.92 11.10
N GLN A 5 -3.18 -18.12 12.09
CA GLN A 5 -3.94 -17.03 12.73
C GLN A 5 -3.02 -16.00 13.38
N ASN A 6 -1.91 -16.42 14.00
CA ASN A 6 -0.92 -15.51 14.55
C ASN A 6 -0.18 -14.73 13.46
N HIS A 7 0.14 -15.33 12.30
CA HIS A 7 0.73 -14.62 11.18
C HIS A 7 -0.21 -13.55 10.60
N ILE A 8 -1.50 -13.84 10.48
CA ILE A 8 -2.51 -12.85 10.03
C ILE A 8 -2.57 -11.67 11.00
N ARG A 9 -2.65 -11.92 12.32
CA ARG A 9 -2.69 -10.85 13.33
C ARG A 9 -1.44 -9.97 13.31
N GLU A 10 -0.27 -10.56 13.08
CA GLU A 10 0.98 -9.80 12.94
C GLU A 10 1.00 -8.98 11.64
N MET A 11 0.46 -9.50 10.53
CA MET A 11 0.27 -8.74 9.29
C MET A 11 -0.65 -7.53 9.49
N ASP A 12 -1.80 -7.71 10.15
CA ASP A 12 -2.76 -6.63 10.42
C ASP A 12 -2.12 -5.53 11.27
N LYS A 13 -1.35 -5.92 12.30
CA LYS A 13 -0.61 -4.99 13.15
C LYS A 13 0.42 -4.18 12.36
N ILE A 14 1.11 -4.83 11.43
CA ILE A 14 2.12 -4.18 10.60
C ILE A 14 1.48 -3.24 9.58
N GLN A 15 0.39 -3.67 8.94
CA GLN A 15 -0.39 -2.83 8.05
C GLN A 15 -0.87 -1.58 8.80
N LYS A 16 -1.45 -1.73 9.99
CA LYS A 16 -1.90 -0.60 10.82
C LYS A 16 -0.76 0.38 11.13
N ASN A 17 0.40 -0.14 11.55
CA ASN A 17 1.56 0.69 11.89
C ASN A 17 2.13 1.40 10.65
N TYR A 18 2.19 0.72 9.51
CA TYR A 18 2.67 1.29 8.26
C TYR A 18 1.72 2.37 7.72
N THR A 19 0.41 2.14 7.76
CA THR A 19 -0.59 3.15 7.40
C THR A 19 -0.49 4.38 8.30
N ALA A 20 -0.31 4.19 9.62
CA ALA A 20 -0.11 5.30 10.54
C ALA A 20 1.15 6.11 10.21
N PHE A 21 2.26 5.43 9.89
CA PHE A 21 3.50 6.07 9.46
C PHE A 21 3.33 6.86 8.15
N LEU A 22 2.65 6.31 7.14
CA LEU A 22 2.36 7.01 5.88
C LEU A 22 1.51 8.25 6.10
N ASN A 23 0.49 8.16 6.96
CA ASN A 23 -0.34 9.31 7.31
C ASN A 23 0.47 10.41 8.01
N LEU A 24 1.39 10.02 8.90
CA LEU A 24 2.30 10.95 9.57
C LEU A 24 3.23 11.65 8.56
N LEU A 25 3.83 10.89 7.64
CA LEU A 25 4.64 11.45 6.54
C LEU A 25 3.83 12.46 5.73
N LYS A 26 2.65 12.06 5.24
CA LYS A 26 1.79 12.90 4.41
C LYS A 26 1.39 14.19 5.13
N ARG A 27 1.01 14.10 6.41
CA ARG A 27 0.66 15.27 7.22
C ARG A 27 1.84 16.24 7.36
N ASN A 28 3.03 15.74 7.71
CA ASN A 28 4.20 16.59 7.90
C ASN A 28 4.66 17.24 6.59
N PHE A 29 4.65 16.51 5.48
CA PHE A 29 4.94 17.08 4.17
C PHE A 29 3.93 18.17 3.79
N ASN A 30 2.63 17.92 3.99
CA ASN A 30 1.61 18.92 3.72
C ASN A 30 1.83 20.21 4.54
N LEU A 31 2.17 20.09 5.83
CA LEU A 31 2.47 21.24 6.68
C LEU A 31 3.69 22.03 6.17
N MET A 32 4.78 21.34 5.80
CA MET A 32 5.96 21.98 5.22
C MET A 32 5.64 22.68 3.89
N THR A 33 4.87 22.02 3.02
CA THR A 33 4.43 22.60 1.76
C THR A 33 3.58 23.84 1.98
N SER A 34 2.60 23.80 2.89
CA SER A 34 1.77 24.97 3.23
C SER A 34 2.61 26.13 3.75
N SER A 35 3.55 25.88 4.66
CA SER A 35 4.47 26.93 5.15
C SER A 35 5.34 27.51 4.04
N LEU A 36 5.87 26.67 3.15
CA LEU A 36 6.65 27.13 1.99
C LEU A 36 5.80 27.98 1.03
N THR A 37 4.57 27.55 0.73
CA THR A 37 3.64 28.30 -0.13
C THR A 37 3.29 29.65 0.49
N GLN A 38 3.11 29.72 1.82
CA GLN A 38 2.85 30.97 2.52
C GLN A 38 4.05 31.92 2.47
N ILE A 39 5.27 31.42 2.66
CA ILE A 39 6.48 32.23 2.52
C ILE A 39 6.61 32.74 1.08
N GLN A 40 6.38 31.87 0.10
CA GLN A 40 6.42 32.23 -1.32
C GLN A 40 5.38 33.30 -1.65
N SER A 41 4.12 33.17 -1.20
CA SER A 41 3.09 34.17 -1.43
C SER A 41 3.46 35.52 -0.82
N ASN A 42 4.05 35.51 0.38
CA ASN A 42 4.42 36.74 1.07
C ASN A 42 5.57 37.48 0.36
N LEU A 43 6.53 36.72 -0.19
CA LEU A 43 7.63 37.26 -1.01
C LEU A 43 7.15 37.86 -2.34
N PHE A 44 6.17 37.22 -2.99
CA PHE A 44 5.65 37.68 -4.29
C PHE A 44 4.67 38.86 -4.16
N VAL A 45 3.83 38.89 -3.12
CA VAL A 45 2.73 39.86 -3.00
C VAL A 45 3.17 41.20 -2.41
N TYR A 46 4.09 41.19 -1.44
CA TYR A 46 4.39 42.41 -0.68
C TYR A 46 5.69 43.10 -1.07
N GLY A 47 6.55 42.50 -1.91
CA GLY A 47 7.86 43.08 -2.24
C GLY A 47 8.71 43.39 -1.00
N ASN A 48 8.38 42.77 0.13
CA ASN A 48 9.02 42.99 1.41
C ASN A 48 10.44 42.44 1.38
N GLY A 49 11.36 43.14 2.05
CA GLY A 49 12.75 42.73 2.10
C GLY A 49 12.89 41.35 2.75
N ILE A 50 13.92 40.59 2.36
CA ILE A 50 14.23 39.25 2.92
C ILE A 50 14.24 39.26 4.46
N SER A 51 14.57 40.40 5.08
CA SER A 51 14.57 40.62 6.53
C SER A 51 13.23 40.36 7.20
N ASP A 52 12.10 40.66 6.54
CA ASP A 52 10.76 40.53 7.13
C ASP A 52 10.27 39.07 7.19
N HIS A 53 11.04 38.15 6.59
CA HIS A 53 10.69 36.73 6.49
C HIS A 53 11.65 35.80 7.22
N ILE A 54 12.71 36.34 7.84
CA ILE A 54 13.73 35.56 8.57
C ILE A 54 13.07 34.67 9.66
N ASP A 55 12.09 35.19 10.38
CA ASP A 55 11.39 34.44 11.42
C ASP A 55 10.53 33.30 10.85
N SER A 56 9.93 33.51 9.67
CA SER A 56 9.14 32.49 8.97
C SER A 56 10.03 31.37 8.44
N PHE A 57 11.19 31.71 7.89
CA PHE A 57 12.20 30.73 7.46
C PHE A 57 12.78 29.94 8.64
N SER A 58 13.08 30.63 9.76
CA SER A 58 13.57 29.99 10.98
C SER A 58 12.55 29.01 11.56
N SER A 59 11.26 29.39 11.53
CA SER A 59 10.15 28.52 11.95
C SER A 59 10.01 27.29 11.04
N LEU A 60 10.15 27.46 9.72
CA LEU A 60 10.15 26.35 8.77
C LEU A 60 11.35 25.41 9.01
N GLN A 61 12.54 25.96 9.25
CA GLN A 61 13.73 25.17 9.54
C GLN A 61 13.55 24.32 10.79
N LEU A 62 12.95 24.89 11.84
CA LEU A 62 12.61 24.17 13.06
C LEU A 62 11.59 23.06 12.78
N LEU A 63 10.51 23.36 12.05
CA LEU A 63 9.49 22.39 11.65
C LEU A 63 10.09 21.21 10.88
N VAL A 64 11.00 21.46 9.94
CA VAL A 64 11.70 20.42 9.17
C VAL A 64 12.54 19.55 10.10
N LYS A 65 13.30 20.15 11.02
CA LYS A 65 14.15 19.43 11.97
C LYS A 65 13.33 18.55 12.92
N GLU A 66 12.24 19.07 13.47
CA GLU A 66 11.36 18.30 14.36
C GLU A 66 10.65 17.17 13.61
N SER A 67 10.08 17.47 12.44
CA SER A 67 9.40 16.48 11.62
C SER A 67 10.33 15.35 11.19
N THR A 68 11.55 15.66 10.74
CA THR A 68 12.55 14.64 10.35
C THR A 68 12.96 13.77 11.53
N THR A 69 13.06 14.35 12.73
CA THR A 69 13.33 13.60 13.97
C THR A 69 12.20 12.63 14.30
N VAL A 70 10.94 13.09 14.25
CA VAL A 70 9.75 12.26 14.51
C VAL A 70 9.63 11.15 13.46
N ILE A 71 9.75 11.49 12.17
CA ILE A 71 9.70 10.52 11.06
C ILE A 71 10.79 9.47 11.23
N SER A 72 12.01 9.87 11.59
CA SER A 72 13.13 8.94 11.79
C SER A 72 12.88 7.99 12.96
N SER A 73 12.29 8.49 14.05
CA SER A 73 11.89 7.67 15.20
C SER A 73 10.82 6.65 14.82
N GLU A 74 9.74 7.09 14.16
CA GLU A 74 8.65 6.20 13.74
C GLU A 74 9.11 5.17 12.71
N HIS A 75 9.99 5.55 11.78
CA HIS A 75 10.61 4.61 10.86
C HIS A 75 11.38 3.50 11.60
N ARG A 76 12.17 3.87 12.63
CA ARG A 76 12.88 2.88 13.47
C ARG A 76 11.92 1.97 14.22
N ASN A 77 10.75 2.46 14.62
CA ASN A 77 9.74 1.66 15.33
C ASN A 77 9.07 0.63 14.42
N ILE A 78 8.81 0.96 13.15
CA ILE A 78 8.20 0.02 12.19
C ILE A 78 9.20 -1.00 11.63
N HIS A 79 10.49 -0.64 11.54
CA HIS A 79 11.53 -1.44 10.89
C HIS A 79 11.67 -2.89 11.42
N PRO A 80 11.68 -3.16 12.73
CA PRO A 80 11.74 -4.52 13.26
C PRO A 80 10.59 -5.42 12.80
N SER A 81 9.39 -4.84 12.66
CA SER A 81 8.20 -5.59 12.29
C SER A 81 8.24 -5.96 10.80
N VAL A 82 8.68 -5.02 9.95
CA VAL A 82 8.95 -5.25 8.52
C VAL A 82 10.05 -6.31 8.32
N SER A 83 11.15 -6.22 9.07
CA SER A 83 12.24 -7.20 9.01
C SER A 83 11.79 -8.61 9.44
N LYS A 84 10.95 -8.70 10.48
CA LYS A 84 10.37 -9.97 10.95
C LYS A 84 9.53 -10.64 9.86
N ILE A 85 8.69 -9.88 9.14
CA ILE A 85 7.95 -10.39 7.98
C ILE A 85 8.91 -10.88 6.90
N GLY A 86 9.91 -10.07 6.53
CA GLY A 86 10.88 -10.43 5.50
C GLY A 86 11.50 -11.79 5.78
N LYS A 87 11.91 -12.02 7.04
CA LYS A 87 12.44 -13.32 7.49
C LYS A 87 11.42 -14.45 7.48
N VAL A 88 10.15 -14.19 7.82
CA VAL A 88 9.09 -15.21 7.77
C VAL A 88 8.81 -15.62 6.33
N VAL A 89 8.75 -14.66 5.41
CA VAL A 89 8.63 -14.90 3.97
C VAL A 89 9.84 -15.69 3.49
N GLU A 90 11.05 -15.23 3.77
CA GLU A 90 12.28 -15.94 3.37
C GLU A 90 12.30 -17.38 3.89
N LYS A 91 11.96 -17.61 5.16
CA LYS A 91 12.00 -18.94 5.78
C LYS A 91 10.96 -19.92 5.26
N HIS A 92 9.72 -19.48 5.04
CA HIS A 92 8.62 -20.40 4.69
C HIS A 92 8.31 -20.34 3.20
N PHE A 93 8.29 -19.15 2.60
CA PHE A 93 7.94 -19.02 1.19
C PHE A 93 8.99 -19.64 0.27
N VAL A 94 10.28 -19.34 0.47
CA VAL A 94 11.33 -19.87 -0.43
C VAL A 94 11.47 -21.38 -0.26
N GLN A 95 11.45 -21.86 0.98
CA GLN A 95 11.60 -23.29 1.27
C GLN A 95 10.38 -24.08 0.76
N ASP A 96 9.16 -23.67 1.12
CA ASP A 96 7.95 -24.39 0.74
C ASP A 96 7.74 -24.35 -0.79
N VAL A 97 8.06 -23.23 -1.45
CA VAL A 97 7.98 -23.13 -2.91
C VAL A 97 9.07 -23.97 -3.57
N SER A 98 10.30 -23.97 -3.06
CA SER A 98 11.38 -24.82 -3.58
C SER A 98 11.03 -26.30 -3.47
N ASP A 99 10.46 -26.72 -2.34
CA ASP A 99 10.05 -28.10 -2.12
C ASP A 99 8.91 -28.49 -3.07
N LEU A 100 7.92 -27.60 -3.26
CA LEU A 100 6.80 -27.80 -4.18
C LEU A 100 7.26 -27.87 -5.65
N LEU A 101 8.24 -27.05 -6.03
CA LEU A 101 8.88 -27.07 -7.35
C LEU A 101 9.72 -28.35 -7.55
N SER A 102 10.45 -28.79 -6.53
CA SER A 102 11.28 -30.00 -6.57
C SER A 102 10.45 -31.27 -6.76
N LEU A 103 9.22 -31.30 -6.25
CA LEU A 103 8.25 -32.38 -6.44
C LEU A 103 7.62 -32.39 -7.84
N GLY A 104 8.05 -31.51 -8.73
CA GLY A 104 7.55 -31.40 -10.09
C GLY A 104 6.09 -30.93 -10.18
N PHE A 105 5.55 -30.33 -9.13
CA PHE A 105 4.15 -29.94 -9.05
C PHE A 105 3.75 -28.95 -10.16
N LEU A 106 4.67 -28.08 -10.58
CA LEU A 106 4.48 -27.11 -11.67
C LEU A 106 5.07 -27.55 -13.02
N GLN A 107 5.53 -28.80 -13.17
CA GLN A 107 6.13 -29.27 -14.43
C GLN A 107 5.10 -29.47 -15.55
N THR A 108 3.81 -29.58 -15.23
CA THR A 108 2.75 -29.66 -16.23
C THR A 108 2.03 -28.32 -16.37
N ASN A 109 1.87 -27.87 -17.63
CA ASN A 109 1.22 -26.60 -17.96
C ASN A 109 -0.19 -26.50 -17.35
N ALA A 110 -0.95 -27.61 -17.33
CA ALA A 110 -2.28 -27.64 -16.73
C ALA A 110 -2.31 -27.31 -15.23
N LYS A 111 -1.36 -27.82 -14.43
CA LYS A 111 -1.32 -27.55 -12.98
C LYS A 111 -0.88 -26.10 -12.70
N PHE A 112 0.04 -25.58 -13.50
CA PHE A 112 0.46 -24.19 -13.44
C PHE A 112 -0.70 -23.23 -13.75
N ILE A 113 -1.47 -23.52 -14.80
CA ILE A 113 -2.67 -22.75 -15.16
C ILE A 113 -3.69 -22.81 -14.03
N SER A 114 -4.05 -24.00 -13.53
CA SER A 114 -5.04 -24.13 -12.46
C SER A 114 -4.61 -23.44 -11.15
N LEU A 115 -3.33 -23.49 -10.78
CA LEU A 115 -2.83 -22.74 -9.63
C LEU A 115 -2.92 -21.23 -9.88
N SER A 116 -2.57 -20.79 -11.09
CA SER A 116 -2.63 -19.38 -11.46
C SER A 116 -4.06 -18.85 -11.39
N GLU A 117 -5.03 -19.58 -11.94
CA GLU A 117 -6.46 -19.27 -11.84
C GLU A 117 -6.94 -19.22 -10.39
N ALA A 118 -6.57 -20.21 -9.57
CA ALA A 118 -6.96 -20.23 -8.16
C ALA A 118 -6.47 -19.01 -7.38
N ILE A 119 -5.22 -18.59 -7.61
CA ILE A 119 -4.65 -17.39 -6.99
C ILE A 119 -5.32 -16.14 -7.56
N GLN A 120 -5.58 -16.06 -8.87
CA GLN A 120 -6.30 -14.93 -9.48
C GLN A 120 -7.70 -14.78 -8.90
N HIS A 121 -8.44 -15.87 -8.71
CA HIS A 121 -9.74 -15.85 -8.03
C HIS A 121 -9.65 -15.39 -6.57
N TYR A 122 -8.57 -15.70 -5.87
CA TYR A 122 -8.33 -15.19 -4.52
C TYR A 122 -8.04 -13.67 -4.54
N LEU A 123 -7.18 -13.22 -5.45
CA LEU A 123 -6.83 -11.80 -5.62
C LEU A 123 -8.06 -10.98 -6.00
N LEU A 124 -8.87 -11.50 -6.92
CA LEU A 124 -10.18 -10.96 -7.26
C LEU A 124 -11.01 -10.84 -5.99
N ARG A 125 -11.28 -11.94 -5.28
CA ARG A 125 -12.12 -12.00 -4.06
C ARG A 125 -11.71 -11.09 -2.90
N HIS A 126 -10.50 -10.55 -2.91
CA HIS A 126 -10.04 -9.62 -1.89
C HIS A 126 -9.76 -8.22 -2.42
N GLY A 127 -10.09 -7.94 -3.69
CA GLY A 127 -9.95 -6.62 -4.29
C GLY A 127 -8.52 -6.21 -4.60
N PHE A 128 -7.57 -7.17 -4.68
CA PHE A 128 -6.16 -6.92 -4.98
C PHE A 128 -5.94 -6.74 -6.49
N LYS A 129 -6.52 -5.69 -7.07
CA LYS A 129 -6.53 -5.45 -8.52
C LYS A 129 -5.12 -5.28 -9.11
N ASP A 130 -4.25 -4.55 -8.43
CA ASP A 130 -2.89 -4.30 -8.92
C ASP A 130 -2.05 -5.60 -8.92
N SER A 131 -2.19 -6.40 -7.87
CA SER A 131 -1.54 -7.72 -7.77
C SER A 131 -2.08 -8.71 -8.81
N LEU A 132 -3.39 -8.67 -9.08
CA LEU A 132 -4.02 -9.47 -10.13
C LEU A 132 -3.45 -9.11 -11.51
N GLN A 133 -3.35 -7.81 -11.81
CA GLN A 133 -2.81 -7.34 -13.09
C GLN A 133 -1.35 -7.77 -13.27
N PHE A 134 -0.53 -7.60 -12.22
CA PHE A 134 0.87 -8.03 -12.24
C PHE A 134 0.98 -9.54 -12.45
N MET A 135 0.20 -10.34 -11.72
CA MET A 135 0.21 -11.79 -11.83
C MET A 135 -0.20 -12.26 -13.23
N SER A 136 -1.26 -11.68 -13.82
CA SER A 136 -1.70 -12.06 -15.16
C SER A 136 -0.65 -11.74 -16.22
N PHE A 137 0.08 -10.64 -16.06
CA PHE A 137 1.19 -10.29 -16.94
C PHE A 137 2.35 -11.30 -16.84
N GLU A 138 2.75 -11.66 -15.62
CA GLU A 138 3.87 -12.59 -15.38
C GLU A 138 3.54 -14.04 -15.78
N THR A 139 2.29 -14.48 -15.56
CA THR A 139 1.89 -15.88 -15.81
C THR A 139 1.32 -16.11 -17.21
N GLY A 140 0.92 -15.04 -17.91
CA GLY A 140 0.18 -15.11 -19.18
C GLY A 140 -1.24 -15.68 -19.04
N VAL A 141 -1.71 -15.95 -17.81
CA VAL A 141 -3.06 -16.41 -17.51
C VAL A 141 -3.90 -15.18 -17.17
N PHE A 142 -5.00 -14.96 -17.87
CA PHE A 142 -5.86 -13.81 -17.65
C PHE A 142 -7.21 -14.27 -17.11
N PRO A 143 -7.76 -13.61 -16.08
CA PRO A 143 -9.09 -13.92 -15.60
C PRO A 143 -10.13 -13.60 -16.68
N GLU A 144 -11.18 -14.41 -16.75
CA GLU A 144 -12.29 -14.17 -17.68
C GLU A 144 -12.92 -12.80 -17.43
N LYS A 145 -13.16 -12.05 -18.51
CA LYS A 145 -13.62 -10.67 -18.45
C LYS A 145 -14.95 -10.55 -17.68
N GLU A 146 -15.86 -11.50 -17.88
CA GLU A 146 -17.14 -11.55 -17.19
C GLU A 146 -16.97 -11.68 -15.67
N GLN A 147 -15.99 -12.44 -15.19
CA GLN A 147 -15.73 -12.64 -13.77
C GLN A 147 -15.16 -11.37 -13.12
N VAL A 148 -14.28 -10.66 -13.83
CA VAL A 148 -13.73 -9.37 -13.39
C VAL A 148 -14.83 -8.31 -13.32
N GLU A 149 -15.69 -8.24 -14.33
CA GLU A 149 -16.81 -7.30 -14.39
C GLU A 149 -17.85 -7.58 -13.29
N LEU A 150 -18.23 -8.86 -13.08
CA LEU A 150 -19.11 -9.25 -11.96
C LEU A 150 -18.51 -8.88 -10.62
N TYR A 151 -17.20 -9.06 -10.47
CA TYR A 151 -16.54 -8.75 -9.22
C TYR A 151 -16.53 -7.25 -8.96
N ILE A 152 -16.17 -6.43 -9.96
CA ILE A 152 -16.24 -4.97 -9.87
C ILE A 152 -17.66 -4.51 -9.56
N PHE A 153 -18.66 -5.10 -10.21
CA PHE A 153 -20.08 -4.82 -9.99
C PHE A 153 -20.47 -5.10 -8.54
N VAL A 154 -20.21 -6.31 -8.02
CA VAL A 154 -20.60 -6.71 -6.67
C VAL A 154 -19.84 -5.91 -5.62
N PHE A 155 -18.55 -5.68 -5.80
CA PHE A 155 -17.75 -4.90 -4.85
C PHE A 155 -18.14 -3.42 -4.82
N SER A 156 -18.46 -2.83 -5.98
CA SER A 156 -18.96 -1.46 -6.08
C SER A 156 -20.34 -1.32 -5.46
N PHE A 157 -21.22 -2.32 -5.66
CA PHE A 157 -22.54 -2.38 -5.05
C PHE A 157 -22.47 -2.52 -3.53
N LEU A 158 -21.58 -3.37 -3.01
CA LEU A 158 -21.43 -3.61 -1.57
C LEU A 158 -20.74 -2.45 -0.82
N LEU A 159 -19.81 -1.74 -1.46
CA LEU A 159 -19.07 -0.64 -0.83
C LEU A 159 -19.76 0.73 -0.98
N ASN A 160 -20.57 0.94 -2.03
CA ASN A 160 -21.36 2.16 -2.23
C ASN A 160 -22.71 1.85 -2.92
N PRO A 161 -23.70 1.34 -2.17
CA PRO A 161 -25.02 1.00 -2.71
C PRO A 161 -25.73 2.20 -3.36
N GLU A 162 -25.51 3.40 -2.82
CA GLU A 162 -26.17 4.64 -3.29
C GLU A 162 -25.65 5.17 -4.63
N LEU A 163 -24.37 4.93 -4.95
CA LEU A 163 -23.80 5.26 -6.27
C LEU A 163 -24.30 4.28 -7.34
N PHE A 164 -24.48 3.02 -6.96
CA PHE A 164 -24.96 1.99 -7.87
C PHE A 164 -26.41 2.23 -8.32
N TYR A 165 -27.27 2.69 -7.40
CA TYR A 165 -28.67 2.99 -7.69
C TYR A 165 -28.86 4.17 -8.67
N ASN A 166 -27.93 5.12 -8.70
CA ASN A 166 -28.00 6.30 -9.55
C ASN A 166 -27.42 6.09 -10.96
N VAL A 167 -26.52 5.13 -11.15
CA VAL A 167 -25.87 4.86 -12.45
C VAL A 167 -26.68 3.90 -13.33
N TYR A 168 -27.47 2.99 -12.73
CA TYR A 168 -28.18 1.93 -13.46
C TYR A 168 -29.71 2.12 -13.54
N ASN A 169 -30.26 3.22 -13.01
CA ASN A 169 -31.69 3.57 -13.10
C ASN A 169 -31.98 4.80 -13.99
N HIS A 170 -31.09 5.12 -14.92
CA HIS A 170 -31.32 6.11 -15.97
C HIS A 170 -31.08 5.52 -17.36
#